data_AF-A0A9D6M8W3-F1
#
_entry.id   AF-A0A9D6M8W3-F1
#
_cell.length_a   1.000
_cell.length_b   1.000
_cell.length_c   1.000
_cell.angle_alpha   90.00
_cell.angle_beta   90.00
_cell.angle_gamma   90.00
#
_symmetry.space_group_name_H-M   'P 1'
#
loop_
_entity.id
_entity.type
_entity.pdbx_description
1 polymer ?
#
loop_
_entity_poly.entity_id
_entity_poly.type
_entity_poly.pdbx_seq_one_letter_code
_entity_poly.pdbx_strand_id
1 'polypeptide(L)'
;MEALAWLGIRWDEGPEVGGPHAPYNQLARRAIYQEHAEQLIASGHAYACFCTPQRLQHVRESHQKLRQQPHYDGTCRAVPPADAAARREAEPHVIRFKTPKEGSTTVHDHLRGDIT
;
A
#
# COMPACT_ATOMS: atom_id res chain seq x y z
N MET A 1 22.06 1.66 14.40
CA MET A 1 22.74 0.36 14.56
C MET A 1 23.59 0.36 15.82
N GLU A 2 24.31 1.45 16.10
CA GLU A 2 25.07 1.65 17.34
C GLU A 2 24.26 1.48 18.64
N ALA A 3 23.01 1.96 18.71
CA ALA A 3 22.17 1.82 19.90
C ALA A 3 21.86 0.36 20.26
N LEU A 4 21.58 -0.50 19.27
CA LEU A 4 21.34 -1.92 19.49
C LEU A 4 22.64 -2.65 19.85
N ALA A 5 23.73 -2.31 19.16
CA ALA A 5 25.06 -2.82 19.48
C ALA A 5 25.50 -2.49 20.91
N TRP A 6 25.21 -1.28 21.38
CA TRP A 6 25.50 -0.83 22.75
C TRP A 6 24.73 -1.64 23.81
N LEU A 7 23.49 -2.03 23.51
CA LEU A 7 22.68 -2.93 24.35
C LEU A 7 23.11 -4.41 24.26
N GLY A 8 24.14 -4.74 23.46
CA GLY A 8 24.56 -6.12 23.22
C GLY A 8 23.61 -6.91 22.32
N ILE A 9 22.66 -6.24 21.66
CA ILE A 9 21.70 -6.88 20.75
C ILE A 9 22.32 -6.97 19.36
N ARG A 10 22.38 -8.20 18.83
CA ARG A 10 22.81 -8.52 17.47
C ARG A 10 21.64 -9.10 16.68
N TRP A 11 21.72 -9.00 15.35
CA TRP A 11 20.77 -9.64 14.44
C TRP A 11 21.51 -10.70 13.62
N ASP A 12 20.83 -11.82 13.39
CA ASP A 12 21.35 -12.91 12.55
C ASP A 12 21.32 -12.54 11.07
N GLU A 13 20.38 -11.68 10.68
CA GLU A 13 20.22 -11.17 9.32
C GLU A 13 20.01 -9.65 9.34
N GLY A 14 20.62 -8.93 8.41
CA GLY A 14 20.48 -7.48 8.35
C GLY A 14 21.36 -6.80 7.31
N PRO A 15 21.27 -5.46 7.20
CA PRO A 15 22.00 -4.72 6.18
C PRO A 15 23.52 -4.80 6.32
N GLU A 16 24.04 -5.00 7.54
CA GLU A 16 25.49 -5.13 7.81
C GLU A 16 26.03 -6.56 7.65
N VAL A 17 25.28 -7.56 8.12
CA VAL A 17 25.74 -8.97 8.18
C VAL A 17 25.24 -9.81 7.00
N GLY A 18 24.32 -9.29 6.20
CA GLY A 18 23.71 -10.00 5.08
C GLY A 18 22.64 -11.00 5.54
N GLY A 19 22.40 -12.00 4.72
CA GLY A 19 21.39 -13.04 4.94
C GLY A 19 20.73 -13.50 3.63
N PRO A 20 20.04 -14.65 3.64
CA PRO A 20 19.41 -15.24 2.45
C PRO A 20 18.32 -14.37 1.82
N HIS A 21 17.77 -13.41 2.57
CA HIS A 21 16.69 -12.54 2.12
C HIS A 21 17.15 -11.10 1.81
N ALA A 22 18.45 -10.86 1.71
CA ALA A 22 19.00 -9.59 1.28
C ALA A 22 18.39 -9.12 -0.07
N PRO A 23 18.32 -7.80 -0.32
CA PRO A 23 18.80 -6.72 0.53
C PRO A 23 17.83 -6.36 1.67
N TYR A 24 18.36 -6.05 2.85
CA TYR A 24 17.60 -5.56 4.03
C TYR A 24 17.45 -4.03 4.03
N ASN A 25 17.36 -3.44 2.84
CA ASN A 25 17.03 -2.04 2.61
C ASN A 25 15.88 -1.99 1.62
N GLN A 26 14.72 -1.48 2.05
CA GLN A 26 13.51 -1.46 1.23
C GLN A 26 13.68 -0.66 -0.07
N LEU A 27 14.50 0.40 -0.07
CA LEU A 27 14.76 1.16 -1.30
C LEU A 27 15.48 0.30 -2.37
N ALA A 28 16.31 -0.65 -1.94
CA ALA A 28 16.97 -1.59 -2.83
C ALA A 28 16.05 -2.75 -3.30
N ARG A 29 14.82 -2.85 -2.75
CA ARG A 29 13.84 -3.90 -3.09
C ARG A 29 12.71 -3.42 -4.01
N ARG A 30 12.83 -2.23 -4.61
CA ARG A 30 11.76 -1.62 -5.42
C ARG A 30 11.21 -2.54 -6.52
N ALA A 31 12.08 -3.30 -7.19
CA ALA A 31 11.67 -4.24 -8.24
C ALA A 31 10.68 -5.31 -7.72
N ILE A 32 10.94 -5.87 -6.53
CA ILE A 32 10.07 -6.87 -5.88
C ILE A 32 8.67 -6.27 -5.62
N TYR A 33 8.63 -5.03 -5.13
CA TYR A 33 7.35 -4.36 -4.86
C TYR A 33 6.58 -4.05 -6.13
N GLN A 34 7.27 -3.61 -7.19
CA GLN A 34 6.64 -3.37 -8.49
C GLN A 34 6.05 -4.66 -9.06
N GLU A 35 6.80 -5.76 -9.04
CA GLU A 35 6.33 -7.06 -9.50
C GLU A 35 5.05 -7.50 -8.78
N HIS A 36 5.03 -7.48 -7.45
CA HIS A 36 3.85 -7.86 -6.69
C HIS A 36 2.69 -6.87 -6.86
N ALA A 37 2.96 -5.58 -7.05
CA ALA A 37 1.91 -4.61 -7.34
C ALA A 37 1.24 -4.88 -8.69
N GLU A 38 2.01 -5.26 -9.72
CA GLU A 38 1.44 -5.70 -11.00
C GLU A 38 0.66 -7.00 -10.86
N GLN A 39 1.14 -7.98 -10.09
CA GLN A 39 0.40 -9.22 -9.81
C GLN A 39 -0.97 -8.94 -9.14
N LEU A 40 -1.02 -7.98 -8.21
CA LEU A 40 -2.28 -7.55 -7.58
C LEU A 40 -3.22 -6.85 -8.56
N ILE A 41 -2.69 -6.05 -9.50
CA ILE A 41 -3.51 -5.44 -10.56
C ILE A 41 -4.06 -6.53 -11.48
N ALA A 42 -3.21 -7.44 -11.96
CA ALA A 42 -3.59 -8.51 -12.88
C ALA A 42 -4.64 -9.45 -12.26
N SER A 43 -4.53 -9.73 -10.96
CA SER A 43 -5.51 -10.55 -10.22
C SER A 43 -6.75 -9.76 -9.76
N GLY A 44 -6.85 -8.47 -10.08
CA GLY A 44 -8.01 -7.63 -9.77
C GLY A 44 -8.12 -7.17 -8.30
N HIS A 45 -7.07 -7.39 -7.50
CA HIS A 45 -6.98 -6.97 -6.09
C HIS A 45 -6.41 -5.56 -5.91
N ALA A 46 -5.92 -4.93 -6.98
CA ALA A 46 -5.49 -3.54 -6.99
C ALA A 46 -5.88 -2.84 -8.29
N TYR A 47 -5.79 -1.51 -8.30
CA TYR A 47 -6.06 -0.68 -9.48
C TYR A 47 -5.23 0.60 -9.46
N ALA A 48 -4.97 1.15 -10.64
CA ALA A 48 -4.29 2.44 -10.79
C ALA A 48 -5.24 3.60 -10.48
N CYS A 49 -4.73 4.59 -9.75
CA CYS A 49 -5.44 5.81 -9.40
C CYS A 49 -4.65 7.03 -9.87
N PHE A 50 -5.33 7.87 -10.64
CA PHE A 50 -4.79 9.07 -11.28
C PHE A 50 -5.25 10.36 -10.59
N CYS A 51 -5.91 10.25 -9.43
CA CYS A 51 -6.38 11.43 -8.69
C CYS A 51 -5.21 12.31 -8.26
N THR A 52 -5.31 13.60 -8.57
CA THR A 52 -4.34 14.60 -8.12
C THR A 52 -4.42 14.81 -6.61
N PRO A 53 -3.33 15.27 -5.97
CA PRO A 53 -3.35 15.67 -4.56
C PRO A 53 -4.45 16.70 -4.24
N GLN A 54 -4.69 17.66 -5.14
CA GLN A 54 -5.70 18.71 -5.00
C GLN A 54 -7.11 18.12 -4.94
N ARG A 55 -7.42 17.14 -5.81
CA ARG A 55 -8.71 16.43 -5.77
C ARG A 55 -8.88 15.69 -4.45
N LEU A 56 -7.85 14.96 -4.02
CA LEU A 56 -7.89 14.21 -2.76
C LEU A 56 -8.08 15.15 -1.55
N GLN A 57 -7.49 16.33 -1.59
CA GLN A 57 -7.68 17.36 -0.58
C GLN A 57 -9.14 17.85 -0.52
N HIS A 58 -9.75 18.12 -1.68
CA HIS A 58 -11.16 18.52 -1.75
C HIS A 58 -12.11 17.45 -1.16
N VAL A 59 -11.85 16.17 -1.46
CA VAL A 59 -12.63 15.04 -0.90
C VAL A 59 -12.47 14.96 0.63
N ARG A 60 -11.27 15.21 1.16
CA ARG A 60 -11.06 15.25 2.61
C ARG A 60 -11.84 16.39 3.26
N GLU A 61 -11.81 17.58 2.67
CA GLU A 61 -12.52 18.77 3.17
C GLU A 61 -14.04 18.58 3.12
N SER A 62 -14.57 17.94 2.07
CA SER A 62 -16.02 17.66 1.99
C SER A 62 -16.46 16.69 3.10
N HIS A 63 -15.72 15.60 3.34
CA HIS A 63 -16.01 14.68 4.44
C HIS A 63 -15.94 15.37 5.81
N GLN A 64 -14.94 16.23 6.03
CA GLN A 64 -14.81 16.99 7.28
C GLN A 64 -15.99 17.94 7.51
N LYS A 65 -16.43 18.67 6.48
CA LYS A 65 -17.62 19.54 6.57
C LYS A 65 -18.89 18.74 6.92
N LEU A 66 -18.98 17.50 6.46
CA LEU A 66 -20.05 16.57 6.76
C LEU A 66 -19.85 15.79 8.08
N ARG A 67 -18.78 16.06 8.83
CA ARG A 67 -18.37 15.32 10.05
C ARG A 67 -18.24 13.81 9.84
N GLN A 68 -17.85 13.41 8.62
CA GLN A 68 -17.60 12.02 8.25
C GLN A 68 -16.10 11.71 8.37
N GLN A 69 -15.77 10.43 8.59
CA GLN A 69 -14.38 9.99 8.55
C GLN A 69 -13.81 10.13 7.12
N PRO A 70 -12.66 10.82 6.95
CA PRO A 70 -12.05 10.97 5.64
C PRO A 70 -11.60 9.62 5.09
N HIS A 71 -12.15 9.24 3.94
CA HIS A 71 -11.73 8.07 3.18
C HIS A 71 -11.57 8.41 1.71
N TYR A 72 -10.89 7.55 0.95
CA TYR A 72 -10.85 7.66 -0.50
C TYR A 72 -12.19 7.22 -1.08
N ASP A 73 -12.78 8.05 -1.93
CA ASP A 73 -14.10 7.86 -2.53
C ASP A 73 -14.17 6.76 -3.61
N GLY A 74 -13.04 6.15 -3.97
CA GLY A 74 -13.02 5.05 -4.95
C GLY A 74 -13.12 5.50 -6.41
N THR A 75 -12.88 6.78 -6.72
CA THR A 75 -13.08 7.35 -8.07
C THR A 75 -12.47 6.54 -9.20
N CYS A 76 -11.22 6.08 -9.06
CA CYS A 76 -10.55 5.32 -10.12
C CYS A 76 -10.83 3.80 -10.06
N ARG A 77 -11.64 3.32 -9.11
CA ARG A 77 -11.84 1.89 -8.83
C ARG A 77 -12.51 1.12 -9.97
N ALA A 78 -13.36 1.81 -10.74
CA ALA A 78 -14.15 1.25 -11.83
C ALA A 78 -13.63 1.65 -13.22
N VAL A 79 -12.44 2.25 -13.31
CA VAL A 79 -11.83 2.57 -14.61
C VAL A 79 -11.57 1.25 -15.35
N PRO A 80 -12.02 1.10 -16.62
CA PRO A 80 -11.77 -0.09 -17.41
C PRO A 80 -10.26 -0.40 -17.52
N PRO A 81 -9.84 -1.68 -17.51
CA PRO A 81 -8.42 -2.03 -17.58
C PRO A 81 -7.70 -1.45 -18.81
N ALA A 82 -8.36 -1.40 -19.97
CA ALA A 82 -7.79 -0.81 -21.19
C ALA A 82 -7.52 0.70 -21.03
N ASP A 83 -8.47 1.45 -20.49
CA ASP A 83 -8.32 2.88 -20.23
C ASP A 83 -7.26 3.14 -19.16
N ALA A 84 -7.24 2.31 -18.10
CA ALA A 84 -6.22 2.40 -17.06
C ALA A 84 -4.82 2.17 -17.65
N ALA A 85 -4.63 1.17 -18.53
CA ALA A 85 -3.35 0.92 -19.18
C ALA A 85 -2.86 2.13 -19.99
N ALA A 86 -3.72 2.69 -20.85
CA ALA A 86 -3.38 3.87 -21.64
C ALA A 86 -3.03 5.09 -20.76
N ARG A 87 -3.78 5.32 -19.69
CA ARG A 87 -3.52 6.44 -18.77
C ARG A 87 -2.26 6.27 -17.94
N ARG A 88 -1.87 5.03 -17.60
CA ARG A 88 -0.62 4.76 -16.86
C ARG A 88 0.62 5.18 -17.64
N GLU A 89 0.56 5.19 -18.97
CA GLU A 89 1.65 5.64 -19.84
C GLU A 89 1.77 7.16 -19.89
N ALA A 90 0.66 7.88 -19.71
CA ALA A 90 0.59 9.33 -19.90
C ALA A 90 0.48 10.15 -18.60
N GLU A 91 -0.04 9.55 -17.53
CA GLU A 91 -0.39 10.25 -16.28
C GLU A 91 0.35 9.67 -15.06
N PRO A 92 0.81 10.54 -14.15
CA PRO A 92 1.25 10.11 -12.83
C PRO A 92 0.12 9.34 -12.12
N HIS A 93 0.47 8.22 -11.51
CA HIS A 93 -0.50 7.36 -10.84
C HIS A 93 0.08 6.72 -9.59
N VAL A 94 -0.83 6.24 -8.76
CA VAL A 94 -0.53 5.35 -7.63
C VAL A 94 -1.32 4.06 -7.78
N ILE A 95 -0.85 3.01 -7.14
CA ILE A 95 -1.57 1.73 -7.07
C ILE A 95 -2.34 1.70 -5.74
N ARG A 96 -3.64 1.40 -5.80
CA ARG A 96 -4.50 1.27 -4.62
C ARG A 96 -4.98 -0.15 -4.47
N PHE A 97 -4.99 -0.66 -3.24
CA PHE A 97 -5.61 -1.94 -2.92
C PHE A 97 -7.14 -1.84 -3.06
N LYS A 98 -7.76 -2.89 -3.62
CA LYS A 98 -9.19 -2.96 -3.90
C LYS A 98 -9.92 -3.64 -2.73
N THR A 99 -9.96 -2.96 -1.58
CA THR A 99 -10.66 -3.46 -0.38
C THR A 99 -12.14 -3.74 -0.69
N PRO A 100 -12.70 -4.91 -0.32
CA PRO A 100 -14.13 -5.20 -0.44
C PRO A 100 -14.99 -4.09 0.19
N LYS A 101 -16.16 -3.79 -0.41
CA LYS A 101 -17.10 -2.79 0.15
C LYS A 101 -17.99 -3.38 1.24
N GLU A 102 -18.15 -4.69 1.24
CA GLU A 102 -19.02 -5.44 2.12
C GLU A 102 -18.28 -6.70 2.57
N GLY A 103 -18.74 -7.29 3.67
CA GLY A 103 -18.11 -8.43 4.33
C GLY A 103 -17.40 -8.03 5.63
N SER A 104 -16.79 -9.02 6.26
CA SER A 104 -16.04 -8.89 7.50
C SER A 104 -14.68 -9.57 7.36
N THR A 105 -13.64 -9.01 7.97
CA THR A 105 -12.30 -9.59 7.99
C THR A 105 -11.90 -9.80 9.44
N THR A 106 -11.73 -11.05 9.84
CA THR A 106 -11.19 -11.38 11.17
C THR A 106 -9.67 -11.46 11.11
N VAL A 107 -9.00 -10.73 11.99
CA VAL A 107 -7.56 -10.80 12.22
C VAL A 107 -7.31 -11.51 13.54
N HIS A 108 -6.56 -12.63 13.49
CA HIS A 108 -6.17 -13.40 14.67
C HIS A 108 -4.86 -12.85 15.23
N ASP A 109 -4.93 -12.00 16.25
CA ASP A 109 -3.77 -11.40 16.91
C ASP A 109 -3.35 -12.22 18.13
N HIS A 110 -2.05 -12.43 18.31
CA HIS A 110 -1.54 -13.29 19.39
C HIS A 110 -1.78 -12.71 20.79
N LEU A 111 -1.87 -11.38 20.94
CA LEU A 111 -2.07 -10.70 22.21
C LEU A 111 -3.54 -10.32 22.44
N ARG A 112 -4.22 -9.90 21.38
CA ARG A 112 -5.58 -9.36 21.45
C ARG A 112 -6.67 -10.36 21.07
N GLY A 113 -6.29 -11.55 20.59
CA GLY A 113 -7.22 -12.54 20.08
C GLY A 113 -7.85 -12.10 18.75
N ASP A 114 -9.10 -12.48 18.54
CA ASP A 114 -9.81 -12.23 17.30
C ASP A 114 -10.36 -10.80 17.24
N ILE A 115 -10.03 -10.08 16.17
CA ILE A 115 -10.51 -8.72 15.87
C ILE A 115 -11.28 -8.76 14.54
N THR A 116 -12.57 -8.40 14.54
CA THR A 116 -13.44 -8.38 13.36
C THR A 116 -13.93 -6.97 13.02
#